data_AF-A0A950J9R7-F1
#
_entry.id   AF-A0A950J9R7-F1
#
_cell.length_a   1.000
_cell.length_b   1.000
_cell.length_c   1.000
_cell.angle_alpha   90.00
_cell.angle_beta   90.00
_cell.angle_gamma   90.00
#
_symmetry.space_group_name_H-M   'P 1'
#
loop_
_entity.id
_entity.type
_entity.pdbx_description
1 polymer ?
#
loop_
_entity_poly.entity_id
_entity_poly.type
_entity_poly.pdbx_seq_one_letter_code
_entity_poly.pdbx_strand_id
1 'polypeptide(L)'
;MDVINPLPTSDPTTRLGRVALLWRGDAAARRGVTPENNRFKAVFAALADVGVDAEPVVYEDDIRDAVRAKLAALDGVLVWVNPIHEGRNRAHLDALLREVAARGVWVSAHPDVILKMGTKEVLHRTRTMSWGCDTALYRTAEAMRAELPARLAAGARVIKRNRGNGGQGVWKVETLAAPRNRPMVRVLDATEDAAEELALDEFLARCADYFADGCVIDQPFQARLSEGVMRCYMAGDRCAGFGHHKVKALVEDPAARAQAGPRRYSSKADPRFQRLRRLMEDEWTPQLISLLDIPRRDLPMIWDADFMLGPPGADGADSYVLGEINVSSVSPMPDEAPAEIARRVADRLRKRP
;
A
#
# COMPACT_ATOMS: atom_id res chain seq x y z
N MET A 1 -25.03 -24.02 55.15
CA MET A 1 -25.78 -23.18 54.19
C MET A 1 -24.76 -22.23 53.60
N ASP A 2 -24.16 -22.63 52.49
CA ASP A 2 -23.16 -21.83 51.80
C ASP A 2 -23.85 -20.72 51.00
N VAL A 3 -23.47 -19.49 51.29
CA VAL A 3 -23.93 -18.31 50.56
C VAL A 3 -23.11 -18.23 49.29
N ILE A 4 -23.73 -18.63 48.17
CA ILE A 4 -23.18 -18.48 46.83
C ILE A 4 -23.18 -16.98 46.50
N ASN A 5 -21.99 -16.40 46.44
CA ASN A 5 -21.81 -15.04 45.93
C ASN A 5 -22.06 -15.05 44.41
N PRO A 6 -22.94 -14.19 43.86
CA PRO A 6 -23.13 -14.12 42.42
C PRO A 6 -21.85 -13.59 41.76
N LEU A 7 -21.44 -14.27 40.68
CA LEU A 7 -20.38 -13.82 39.78
C LEU A 7 -20.70 -12.40 39.26
N PRO A 8 -19.70 -11.51 39.11
CA PRO A 8 -19.93 -10.18 38.59
C PRO A 8 -20.49 -10.28 37.17
N THR A 9 -21.69 -9.75 36.98
CA THR A 9 -22.25 -9.52 35.65
C THR A 9 -21.33 -8.57 34.91
N SER A 10 -20.81 -9.00 33.76
CA SER A 10 -20.03 -8.16 32.85
C SER A 10 -20.80 -6.88 32.58
N ASP A 11 -20.24 -5.75 33.01
CA ASP A 11 -20.74 -4.41 32.69
C ASP A 11 -20.96 -4.33 31.17
N PRO A 12 -22.14 -3.87 30.68
CA PRO A 12 -22.32 -3.68 29.24
C PRO A 12 -21.20 -2.80 28.72
N THR A 13 -20.35 -3.36 27.85
CA THR A 13 -19.24 -2.65 27.23
C THR A 13 -19.77 -1.34 26.68
N THR A 14 -19.28 -0.22 27.21
CA THR A 14 -19.73 1.11 26.82
C THR A 14 -19.48 1.27 25.31
N ARG A 15 -20.56 1.37 24.53
CA ARG A 15 -20.48 1.44 23.07
C ARG A 15 -19.73 2.71 22.67
N LEU A 16 -18.56 2.55 22.06
CA LEU A 16 -17.68 3.66 21.68
C LEU A 16 -18.12 4.38 20.40
N GLY A 17 -18.81 3.68 19.51
CA GLY A 17 -19.29 4.24 18.24
C GLY A 17 -19.67 3.16 17.24
N ARG A 18 -20.11 3.59 16.06
CA ARG A 18 -20.56 2.75 14.95
C ARG A 18 -19.73 3.01 13.70
N VAL A 19 -19.16 1.97 13.10
CA VAL A 19 -18.38 2.07 11.86
C VAL A 19 -18.86 1.09 10.81
N ALA A 20 -18.68 1.43 9.54
CA ALA A 20 -18.82 0.48 8.44
C ALA A 20 -17.48 -0.15 8.09
N LEU A 21 -17.46 -1.42 7.69
CA LEU A 21 -16.38 -2.00 6.91
C LEU A 21 -16.87 -2.14 5.47
N LEU A 22 -16.23 -1.42 4.55
CA LEU A 22 -16.63 -1.29 3.15
C LEU A 22 -15.63 -2.01 2.23
N TRP A 23 -16.14 -2.88 1.36
CA TRP A 23 -15.37 -3.49 0.28
C TRP A 23 -16.25 -3.73 -0.95
N ARG A 24 -15.63 -4.00 -2.11
CA ARG A 24 -16.37 -4.31 -3.34
C ARG A 24 -16.95 -5.72 -3.32
N GLY A 25 -18.14 -5.87 -3.90
CA GLY A 25 -18.77 -7.18 -4.12
C GLY A 25 -20.17 -7.04 -4.71
N ASP A 26 -20.63 -8.10 -5.35
CA ASP A 26 -21.90 -8.09 -6.08
C ASP A 26 -23.15 -8.16 -5.17
N ALA A 27 -24.33 -8.17 -5.80
CA ALA A 27 -25.60 -8.27 -5.09
C ALA A 27 -25.77 -9.60 -4.32
N ALA A 28 -25.13 -10.69 -4.74
CA ALA A 28 -25.18 -11.97 -4.04
C ALA A 28 -24.36 -11.92 -2.76
N ALA A 29 -23.12 -11.41 -2.85
CA ALA A 29 -22.26 -11.15 -1.70
C ALA A 29 -22.96 -10.24 -0.68
N ARG A 30 -23.67 -9.21 -1.16
CA ARG A 30 -24.37 -8.24 -0.30
C ARG A 30 -25.55 -8.83 0.48
N ARG A 31 -26.32 -9.77 -0.09
CA ARG A 31 -27.51 -10.33 0.57
C ARG A 31 -27.18 -11.21 1.77
N GLY A 32 -26.05 -11.91 1.72
CA GLY A 32 -25.67 -12.89 2.75
C GLY A 32 -24.60 -12.42 3.72
N VAL A 33 -24.02 -11.23 3.53
CA VAL A 33 -22.87 -10.80 4.33
C VAL A 33 -23.24 -10.56 5.80
N THR A 34 -22.45 -11.13 6.70
CA THR A 34 -22.45 -10.86 8.13
C THR A 34 -21.02 -10.50 8.57
N PRO A 35 -20.83 -9.91 9.76
CA PRO A 35 -19.49 -9.69 10.32
C PRO A 35 -18.61 -10.96 10.37
N GLU A 36 -19.19 -12.15 10.51
CA GLU A 36 -18.49 -13.42 10.76
C GLU A 36 -18.15 -14.20 9.49
N ASN A 37 -18.84 -13.95 8.37
CA ASN A 37 -18.77 -14.81 7.17
C ASN A 37 -17.99 -14.22 5.99
N ASN A 38 -17.09 -13.27 6.26
CA ASN A 38 -16.30 -12.58 5.25
C ASN A 38 -14.80 -12.58 5.60
N ARG A 39 -13.96 -12.16 4.64
CA ARG A 39 -12.49 -12.15 4.80
C ARG A 39 -11.96 -11.22 5.90
N PHE A 40 -12.79 -10.31 6.41
CA PHE A 40 -12.45 -9.37 7.48
C PHE A 40 -13.06 -9.74 8.85
N LYS A 41 -13.57 -10.97 9.01
CA LYS A 41 -14.18 -11.42 10.27
C LYS A 41 -13.32 -11.17 11.53
N ALA A 42 -12.00 -11.26 11.41
CA ALA A 42 -11.07 -10.97 12.51
C ALA A 42 -11.05 -9.48 12.88
N VAL A 43 -11.22 -8.58 11.91
CA VAL A 43 -11.33 -7.13 12.16
C VAL A 43 -12.66 -6.80 12.83
N PHE A 44 -13.76 -7.42 12.39
CA PHE A 44 -15.06 -7.30 13.06
C PHE A 44 -15.01 -7.76 14.52
N ALA A 45 -14.46 -8.96 14.77
CA ALA A 45 -14.31 -9.48 16.12
C ALA A 45 -13.47 -8.55 17.01
N ALA A 46 -12.32 -8.09 16.51
CA ALA A 46 -11.45 -7.18 17.26
C ALA A 46 -12.13 -5.82 17.56
N LEU A 47 -12.96 -5.31 16.66
CA LEU A 47 -13.74 -4.07 16.88
C LEU A 47 -14.79 -4.26 17.97
N ALA A 48 -15.49 -5.40 17.95
CA ALA A 48 -16.47 -5.76 18.97
C ALA A 48 -15.81 -5.86 20.37
N ASP A 49 -14.63 -6.50 20.45
CA ASP A 49 -13.87 -6.65 21.70
C ASP A 49 -13.50 -5.31 22.36
N VAL A 50 -13.37 -4.24 21.57
CA VAL A 50 -13.09 -2.89 22.09
C VAL A 50 -14.34 -2.01 22.19
N GLY A 51 -15.54 -2.57 22.03
CA GLY A 51 -16.81 -1.86 22.18
C GLY A 51 -17.20 -1.00 20.97
N VAL A 52 -16.65 -1.27 19.78
CA VAL A 52 -17.03 -0.60 18.52
C VAL A 52 -18.00 -1.49 17.76
N ASP A 53 -19.18 -0.95 17.47
CA ASP A 53 -20.17 -1.64 16.64
C ASP A 53 -19.81 -1.48 15.16
N ALA A 54 -19.68 -2.59 14.45
CA ALA A 54 -19.16 -2.61 13.09
C ALA A 54 -20.11 -3.36 12.15
N GLU A 55 -20.51 -2.72 11.05
CA GLU A 55 -21.44 -3.30 10.07
C GLU A 55 -20.80 -3.47 8.68
N PRO A 56 -21.09 -4.59 7.98
CA PRO A 56 -20.58 -4.79 6.63
C PRO A 56 -21.29 -3.90 5.59
N VAL A 57 -20.51 -3.42 4.63
CA VAL A 57 -20.99 -2.64 3.48
C VAL A 57 -20.33 -3.16 2.21
N VAL A 58 -21.08 -3.93 1.42
CA VAL A 58 -20.63 -4.47 0.14
C VAL A 58 -21.06 -3.52 -0.98
N TYR A 59 -20.10 -2.78 -1.52
CA TYR A 59 -20.31 -1.65 -2.43
C TYR A 59 -20.16 -2.05 -3.91
N GLU A 60 -21.09 -1.59 -4.74
CA GLU A 60 -20.94 -1.41 -6.18
C GLU A 60 -21.55 -0.06 -6.58
N ASP A 61 -21.17 0.43 -7.77
CA ASP A 61 -21.52 1.79 -8.21
C ASP A 61 -23.04 1.97 -8.41
N ASP A 62 -23.76 0.90 -8.73
CA ASP A 62 -25.22 0.89 -8.93
C ASP A 62 -26.03 1.23 -7.66
N ILE A 63 -25.44 1.01 -6.47
CA ILE A 63 -26.09 1.28 -5.18
C ILE A 63 -25.45 2.43 -4.41
N ARG A 64 -24.67 3.29 -5.08
CA ARG A 64 -23.97 4.43 -4.49
C ARG A 64 -24.84 5.22 -3.51
N ASP A 65 -26.07 5.54 -3.90
CA ASP A 65 -26.97 6.39 -3.12
C ASP A 65 -27.48 5.73 -1.84
N ALA A 66 -27.73 4.41 -1.88
CA ALA A 66 -28.08 3.64 -0.69
C ALA A 66 -26.90 3.56 0.28
N VAL A 67 -25.68 3.35 -0.24
CA VAL A 67 -24.46 3.34 0.58
C VAL A 67 -24.21 4.71 1.19
N ARG A 68 -24.41 5.79 0.43
CA ARG A 68 -24.31 7.17 0.93
C ARG A 68 -25.21 7.41 2.14
N ALA A 69 -26.49 7.04 2.04
CA ALA A 69 -27.44 7.20 3.13
C ALA A 69 -27.03 6.39 4.37
N LYS A 70 -26.56 5.16 4.17
CA LYS A 70 -26.07 4.28 5.25
C LYS A 70 -24.85 4.90 5.94
N LEU A 71 -23.82 5.29 5.19
CA LEU A 71 -22.58 5.84 5.74
C LEU A 71 -22.81 7.17 6.48
N ALA A 72 -23.76 7.99 6.05
CA ALA A 72 -24.09 9.26 6.70
C ALA A 72 -24.63 9.12 8.13
N ALA A 73 -25.09 7.92 8.52
CA ALA A 73 -25.60 7.63 9.86
C ALA A 73 -24.54 6.99 10.79
N LEU A 74 -23.29 6.88 10.34
CA LEU A 74 -22.20 6.22 11.06
C LEU A 74 -21.11 7.20 11.48
N ASP A 75 -20.28 6.78 12.41
CA ASP A 75 -19.18 7.59 12.93
C ASP A 75 -17.93 7.51 12.04
N GLY A 76 -17.80 6.42 11.30
CA GLY A 76 -16.76 6.26 10.30
C GLY A 76 -16.94 5.05 9.39
N VAL A 77 -16.04 4.92 8.42
CA VAL A 77 -15.98 3.83 7.46
C VAL A 77 -14.53 3.38 7.27
N LEU A 78 -14.29 2.09 7.47
CA LEU A 78 -13.07 1.39 7.11
C LEU A 78 -13.17 0.89 5.67
N VAL A 79 -12.27 1.29 4.78
CA VAL A 79 -12.38 1.04 3.33
C VAL A 79 -11.30 0.09 2.83
N TRP A 80 -11.71 -1.01 2.20
CA TRP A 80 -10.85 -1.94 1.45
C TRP A 80 -11.34 -2.11 0.01
N VAL A 81 -10.92 -1.19 -0.86
CA VAL A 81 -11.21 -1.24 -2.30
C VAL A 81 -9.96 -0.91 -3.11
N ASN A 82 -9.59 -1.81 -4.02
CA ASN A 82 -8.46 -1.61 -4.91
C ASN A 82 -8.71 -0.36 -5.81
N PRO A 83 -7.69 0.48 -6.09
CA PRO A 83 -7.84 1.66 -6.94
C PRO A 83 -8.25 1.30 -8.37
N ILE A 84 -7.74 0.17 -8.86
CA ILE A 84 -7.98 -0.38 -10.19
C ILE A 84 -8.24 -1.88 -10.03
N HIS A 85 -9.35 -2.39 -10.57
CA HIS A 85 -9.71 -3.80 -10.55
C HIS A 85 -10.63 -4.13 -11.72
N GLU A 86 -10.24 -5.09 -12.57
CA GLU A 86 -11.05 -5.58 -13.71
C GLU A 86 -11.61 -4.47 -14.62
N GLY A 87 -10.77 -3.51 -15.01
CA GLY A 87 -11.15 -2.35 -15.84
C GLY A 87 -11.98 -1.29 -15.11
N ARG A 88 -12.35 -1.52 -13.84
CA ARG A 88 -13.04 -0.55 -12.99
C ARG A 88 -12.03 0.25 -12.17
N ASN A 89 -12.40 1.47 -11.83
CA ASN A 89 -11.63 2.34 -10.94
C ASN A 89 -12.44 2.72 -9.69
N ARG A 90 -11.92 3.64 -8.89
CA ARG A 90 -12.56 4.13 -7.67
C ARG A 90 -13.22 5.51 -7.78
N ALA A 91 -13.35 6.09 -8.97
CA ALA A 91 -13.81 7.48 -9.11
C ALA A 91 -15.15 7.76 -8.41
N HIS A 92 -16.16 6.90 -8.63
CA HIS A 92 -17.48 7.04 -7.99
C HIS A 92 -17.43 6.83 -6.47
N LEU A 93 -16.67 5.84 -6.01
CA LEU A 93 -16.47 5.58 -4.59
C LEU A 93 -15.72 6.73 -3.92
N ASP A 94 -14.69 7.28 -4.56
CA ASP A 94 -13.89 8.38 -4.00
C ASP A 94 -14.70 9.66 -3.91
N ALA A 95 -15.56 9.94 -4.88
CA ALA A 95 -16.52 11.05 -4.79
C ALA A 95 -17.49 10.85 -3.61
N LEU A 96 -18.02 9.64 -3.43
CA LEU A 96 -18.87 9.28 -2.31
C LEU A 96 -18.15 9.43 -0.95
N LEU A 97 -16.92 8.92 -0.84
CA LEU A 97 -16.14 8.97 0.39
C LEU A 97 -15.79 10.41 0.79
N ARG A 98 -15.47 11.28 -0.18
CA ARG A 98 -15.30 12.72 0.08
C ARG A 98 -16.60 13.37 0.56
N GLU A 99 -17.73 13.02 -0.04
CA GLU A 99 -19.04 13.58 0.34
C GLU A 99 -19.39 13.25 1.80
N VAL A 100 -19.21 12.00 2.24
CA VAL A 100 -19.49 11.61 3.63
C VAL A 100 -18.46 12.19 4.61
N ALA A 101 -17.20 12.28 4.19
CA ALA A 101 -16.14 12.93 4.99
C ALA A 101 -16.44 14.41 5.25
N ALA A 102 -16.92 15.14 4.25
CA ALA A 102 -17.33 16.53 4.38
C ALA A 102 -18.50 16.73 5.35
N ARG A 103 -19.29 15.68 5.63
CA ARG A 103 -20.38 15.67 6.61
C ARG A 103 -19.96 15.16 8.00
N GLY A 104 -18.66 14.93 8.22
CA GLY A 104 -18.12 14.54 9.52
C GLY A 104 -17.96 13.03 9.74
N VAL A 105 -18.30 12.19 8.75
CA VAL A 105 -18.03 10.74 8.81
C VAL A 105 -16.54 10.51 8.61
N TRP A 106 -15.88 9.83 9.53
CA TRP A 106 -14.46 9.52 9.33
C TRP A 106 -14.25 8.47 8.23
N VAL A 107 -13.32 8.71 7.30
CA VAL A 107 -12.91 7.72 6.29
C VAL A 107 -11.51 7.21 6.60
N SER A 108 -11.36 5.90 6.78
CA SER A 108 -10.11 5.26 7.22
C SER A 108 -8.97 5.35 6.23
N ALA A 109 -9.26 5.49 4.94
CA ALA A 109 -8.31 5.68 3.86
C ALA A 109 -8.89 6.77 2.96
N HIS A 110 -8.79 8.02 3.42
CA HIS A 110 -9.39 9.16 2.74
C HIS A 110 -8.83 9.30 1.32
N PRO A 111 -9.66 9.52 0.28
CA PRO A 111 -9.21 9.62 -1.11
C PRO A 111 -8.04 10.60 -1.32
N ASP A 112 -8.04 11.74 -0.63
CA ASP A 112 -6.98 12.75 -0.78
C ASP A 112 -5.66 12.33 -0.12
N VAL A 113 -5.71 11.52 0.94
CA VAL A 113 -4.51 10.93 1.54
C VAL A 113 -3.95 9.85 0.62
N ILE A 114 -4.81 9.02 0.01
CA ILE A 114 -4.38 8.04 -0.99
C ILE A 114 -3.67 8.72 -2.17
N LEU A 115 -4.18 9.85 -2.66
CA LEU A 115 -3.53 10.60 -3.75
C LEU A 115 -2.17 11.17 -3.33
N LYS A 116 -1.98 11.52 -2.05
CA LYS A 116 -0.71 12.06 -1.54
C LYS A 116 0.38 10.99 -1.40
N MET A 117 0.04 9.79 -0.92
CA MET A 117 1.04 8.78 -0.52
C MET A 117 0.91 7.41 -1.19
N GLY A 118 -0.19 7.11 -1.88
CA GLY A 118 -0.47 5.79 -2.49
C GLY A 118 -0.16 5.69 -3.98
N THR A 119 0.40 6.73 -4.61
CA THR A 119 0.86 6.73 -6.01
C THR A 119 2.37 6.53 -6.08
N LYS A 120 2.92 6.11 -7.23
CA LYS A 120 4.38 5.92 -7.36
C LYS A 120 5.15 7.24 -7.28
N GLU A 121 4.52 8.38 -7.53
CA GLU A 121 5.11 9.70 -7.30
C GLU A 121 5.60 9.90 -5.85
N VAL A 122 5.04 9.18 -4.87
CA VAL A 122 5.54 9.21 -3.48
C VAL A 122 7.02 8.89 -3.38
N LEU A 123 7.54 8.03 -4.28
CA LEU A 123 8.94 7.62 -4.32
C LEU A 123 9.85 8.80 -4.68
N HIS A 124 9.43 9.62 -5.65
CA HIS A 124 10.16 10.83 -6.02
C HIS A 124 10.02 11.91 -4.96
N ARG A 125 8.82 12.11 -4.41
CA ARG A 125 8.56 13.13 -3.37
C ARG A 125 9.36 12.85 -2.10
N THR A 126 9.59 11.59 -1.75
CA THR A 126 10.31 11.15 -0.55
C THR A 126 11.77 10.76 -0.80
N ARG A 127 12.31 11.03 -1.99
CA ARG A 127 13.66 10.59 -2.39
C ARG A 127 14.81 11.11 -1.53
N THR A 128 14.59 12.18 -0.77
CA THR A 128 15.57 12.78 0.14
C THR A 128 15.50 12.20 1.56
N MET A 129 14.53 11.33 1.85
CA MET A 129 14.47 10.58 3.11
C MET A 129 15.54 9.49 3.11
N SER A 130 15.88 8.94 4.28
CA SER A 130 16.95 7.93 4.40
C SER A 130 16.64 6.57 3.75
N TRP A 131 15.37 6.28 3.43
CA TRP A 131 14.98 5.16 2.56
C TRP A 131 15.06 5.46 1.05
N GLY A 132 15.42 6.70 0.71
CA GLY A 132 15.34 7.25 -0.63
C GLY A 132 16.51 6.80 -1.49
N CYS A 133 16.37 6.97 -2.80
CA CYS A 133 17.43 6.71 -3.77
C CYS A 133 17.32 7.70 -4.94
N ASP A 134 18.23 7.63 -5.90
CA ASP A 134 18.24 8.48 -7.12
C ASP A 134 16.99 8.25 -7.99
N THR A 135 15.86 8.80 -7.54
CA THR A 135 14.54 8.63 -8.14
C THR A 135 14.22 9.84 -9.00
N ALA A 136 14.03 9.63 -10.30
CA ALA A 136 13.55 10.63 -11.23
C ALA A 136 12.03 10.53 -11.45
N LEU A 137 11.44 11.65 -11.87
CA LEU A 137 10.05 11.75 -12.27
C LEU A 137 10.00 12.50 -13.60
N TYR A 138 9.40 11.85 -14.60
CA TYR A 138 9.16 12.45 -15.90
C TYR A 138 7.68 12.81 -16.03
N ARG A 139 7.39 14.06 -16.37
CA ARG A 139 6.01 14.52 -16.65
C ARG A 139 5.61 14.35 -18.11
N THR A 140 6.60 14.28 -19.01
CA THR A 140 6.34 14.13 -20.45
C THR A 140 7.32 13.15 -21.07
N ALA A 141 6.93 12.60 -22.22
CA ALA A 141 7.76 11.68 -22.99
C ALA A 141 9.05 12.36 -23.49
N GLU A 142 9.02 13.66 -23.77
CA GLU A 142 10.17 14.45 -24.19
C GLU A 142 11.21 14.55 -23.09
N ALA A 143 10.77 14.84 -21.84
CA ALA A 143 11.66 14.88 -20.69
C ALA A 143 12.31 13.50 -20.44
N MET A 144 11.51 12.43 -20.50
CA MET A 144 12.02 11.07 -20.38
C MET A 144 13.04 10.74 -21.47
N ARG A 145 12.76 11.10 -22.73
CA ARG A 145 13.68 10.88 -23.85
C ARG A 145 15.01 11.63 -23.67
N ALA A 146 14.97 12.84 -23.10
CA ALA A 146 16.16 13.65 -22.88
C ALA A 146 17.02 13.13 -21.72
N GLU A 147 16.40 12.65 -20.64
CA GLU A 147 17.10 12.36 -19.38
C GLU A 147 17.42 10.87 -19.16
N LEU A 148 16.54 9.96 -19.59
CA LEU A 148 16.69 8.52 -19.34
C LEU A 148 18.00 7.92 -19.90
N PRO A 149 18.50 8.30 -21.10
CA PRO A 149 19.72 7.70 -21.64
C PRO A 149 20.93 7.85 -20.71
N ALA A 150 21.13 9.03 -20.13
CA ALA A 150 22.24 9.29 -19.21
C ALA A 150 22.09 8.49 -17.90
N ARG A 151 20.85 8.30 -17.43
CA ARG A 151 20.57 7.50 -16.23
C ARG A 151 20.80 6.01 -16.46
N LEU A 152 20.40 5.49 -17.62
CA LEU A 152 20.68 4.11 -18.02
C LEU A 152 22.18 3.85 -18.16
N ALA A 153 22.95 4.83 -18.63
CA ALA A 153 24.42 4.73 -18.68
C ALA A 153 25.07 4.62 -17.29
N ALA A 154 24.41 5.11 -16.24
CA ALA A 154 24.88 4.97 -14.85
C ALA A 154 24.50 3.61 -14.22
N GLY A 155 23.55 2.87 -14.80
CA GLY A 155 23.17 1.53 -14.35
C GLY A 155 21.71 1.19 -14.65
N ALA A 156 21.35 -0.06 -14.32
CA ALA A 156 20.00 -0.60 -14.48
C ALA A 156 18.95 0.26 -13.77
N ARG A 157 17.84 0.54 -14.46
CA ARG A 157 16.73 1.37 -13.96
C ARG A 157 15.44 0.55 -13.87
N VAL A 158 14.54 0.95 -12.98
CA VAL A 158 13.19 0.42 -12.85
C VAL A 158 12.20 1.52 -13.16
N ILE A 159 11.54 1.39 -14.30
CA ILE A 159 10.54 2.33 -14.81
C ILE A 159 9.16 1.90 -14.32
N LYS A 160 8.41 2.83 -13.72
CA LYS A 160 7.11 2.56 -13.10
C LYS A 160 6.10 3.60 -13.58
N ARG A 161 4.93 3.16 -14.06
CA ARG A 161 3.78 4.07 -14.23
C ARG A 161 3.28 4.57 -12.87
N ASN A 162 2.71 5.78 -12.83
CA ASN A 162 2.29 6.40 -11.57
C ASN A 162 1.17 5.62 -10.83
N ARG A 163 0.22 5.07 -11.60
CA ARG A 163 -0.92 4.32 -11.09
C ARG A 163 -0.96 2.94 -11.73
N GLY A 164 -0.87 1.90 -10.93
CA GLY A 164 -0.87 0.52 -11.39
C GLY A 164 -1.09 -0.44 -10.23
N ASN A 165 -1.25 -1.72 -10.54
CA ASN A 165 -1.41 -2.77 -9.55
C ASN A 165 -0.71 -4.06 -10.02
N GLY A 166 -0.21 -4.86 -9.08
CA GLY A 166 0.29 -6.22 -9.37
C GLY A 166 1.47 -6.29 -10.34
N GLY A 167 2.36 -5.29 -10.34
CA GLY A 167 3.53 -5.24 -11.22
C GLY A 167 3.26 -4.69 -12.63
N GLN A 168 2.00 -4.48 -13.02
CA GLN A 168 1.68 -3.93 -14.33
C GLN A 168 2.30 -2.53 -14.52
N GLY A 169 3.08 -2.40 -15.59
CA GLY A 169 3.82 -1.19 -15.93
C GLY A 169 4.97 -0.89 -14.98
N VAL A 170 5.65 -1.95 -14.51
CA VAL A 170 6.91 -1.89 -13.78
C VAL A 170 7.95 -2.69 -14.57
N TRP A 171 8.97 -2.02 -15.10
CA TRP A 171 9.93 -2.59 -16.04
C TRP A 171 11.37 -2.37 -15.55
N LYS A 172 12.20 -3.41 -15.54
CA LYS A 172 13.66 -3.27 -15.39
C LYS A 172 14.26 -3.00 -16.77
N VAL A 173 15.13 -2.01 -16.88
CA VAL A 173 15.72 -1.53 -18.14
C VAL A 173 17.22 -1.37 -17.97
N GLU A 174 17.98 -1.94 -18.90
CA GLU A 174 19.44 -1.92 -18.92
C GLU A 174 19.95 -1.58 -20.31
N THR A 175 21.01 -0.78 -20.41
CA THR A 175 21.70 -0.57 -21.69
C THR A 175 22.39 -1.85 -22.14
N LEU A 176 22.25 -2.18 -23.42
CA LEU A 176 23.07 -3.20 -24.06
C LEU A 176 24.30 -2.57 -24.70
N ALA A 177 25.40 -3.32 -24.74
CA ALA A 177 26.58 -2.94 -25.51
C ALA A 177 26.29 -3.07 -27.02
N ALA A 178 25.64 -2.06 -27.60
CA ALA A 178 25.22 -2.07 -29.00
C ALA A 178 26.29 -1.51 -29.96
N PRO A 179 26.32 -1.96 -31.23
CA PRO A 179 27.11 -1.31 -32.27
C PRO A 179 26.66 0.16 -32.47
N ARG A 180 27.63 1.03 -32.80
CA ARG A 180 27.64 2.51 -32.67
C ARG A 180 26.43 3.33 -33.20
N ASN A 181 25.42 2.73 -33.84
CA ASN A 181 24.42 3.47 -34.62
C ASN A 181 22.99 3.48 -34.05
N ARG A 182 22.62 2.64 -33.09
CA ARG A 182 21.29 2.69 -32.45
C ARG A 182 21.34 2.21 -30.99
N PRO A 183 20.97 3.03 -30.00
CA PRO A 183 20.92 2.60 -28.60
C PRO A 183 19.91 1.46 -28.41
N MET A 184 20.39 0.35 -27.84
CA MET A 184 19.57 -0.82 -27.52
C MET A 184 19.45 -0.98 -26.00
N VAL A 185 18.31 -1.47 -25.56
CA VAL A 185 18.02 -1.79 -24.16
C VAL A 185 17.51 -3.20 -24.02
N ARG A 186 17.84 -3.82 -22.88
CA ARG A 186 17.21 -5.03 -22.39
C ARG A 186 16.12 -4.63 -21.41
N VAL A 187 14.92 -5.15 -21.60
CA VAL A 187 13.73 -4.81 -20.81
C VAL A 187 13.11 -6.08 -20.25
N LEU A 188 12.90 -6.10 -18.94
CA LEU A 188 12.15 -7.16 -18.26
C LEU A 188 10.90 -6.55 -17.64
N ASP A 189 9.74 -6.97 -18.13
CA ASP A 189 8.45 -6.65 -17.51
C ASP A 189 8.28 -7.46 -16.23
N ALA A 190 7.83 -6.82 -15.15
CA ALA A 190 7.54 -7.49 -13.89
C ALA A 190 6.45 -8.58 -13.99
N THR A 191 5.64 -8.57 -15.05
CA THR A 191 4.63 -9.61 -15.31
C THR A 191 5.13 -10.75 -16.20
N GLU A 192 6.32 -10.62 -16.79
CA GLU A 192 6.87 -11.59 -17.73
C GLU A 192 8.04 -12.35 -17.15
N ASP A 193 8.27 -13.54 -17.70
CA ASP A 193 9.31 -14.46 -17.23
C ASP A 193 10.65 -14.28 -17.97
N ALA A 194 10.67 -13.54 -19.08
CA ALA A 194 11.84 -13.35 -19.92
C ALA A 194 12.01 -11.88 -20.31
N ALA A 195 13.26 -11.44 -20.42
CA ALA A 195 13.58 -10.12 -20.92
C ALA A 195 13.56 -10.12 -22.46
N GLU A 196 13.21 -8.98 -23.04
CA GLU A 196 13.30 -8.69 -24.45
C GLU A 196 14.41 -7.65 -24.72
N GLU A 197 14.91 -7.61 -25.95
CA GLU A 197 15.87 -6.61 -26.41
C GLU A 197 15.25 -5.79 -27.53
N LEU A 198 15.28 -4.47 -27.39
CA LEU A 198 14.65 -3.54 -28.32
C LEU A 198 15.41 -2.21 -28.36
N ALA A 199 15.10 -1.38 -29.34
CA ALA A 199 15.68 -0.05 -29.40
C ALA A 199 15.12 0.86 -28.30
N LEU A 200 15.95 1.77 -27.79
CA LEU A 200 15.54 2.70 -26.74
C LEU A 200 14.32 3.55 -27.13
N ASP A 201 14.25 4.01 -28.39
CA ASP A 201 13.09 4.79 -28.86
C ASP A 201 11.80 3.97 -28.93
N GLU A 202 11.90 2.67 -29.22
CA GLU A 202 10.74 1.77 -29.20
C GLU A 202 10.26 1.58 -27.76
N PHE A 203 11.18 1.40 -26.81
CA PHE A 203 10.85 1.35 -25.39
C PHE A 203 10.17 2.64 -24.91
N LEU A 204 10.75 3.80 -25.23
CA LEU A 204 10.18 5.12 -24.88
C LEU A 204 8.79 5.32 -25.46
N ALA A 205 8.53 4.85 -26.68
CA ALA A 205 7.20 4.88 -27.28
C ALA A 205 6.18 4.05 -26.49
N ARG A 206 6.58 2.90 -25.93
CA ARG A 206 5.70 2.08 -25.08
C ARG A 206 5.38 2.74 -23.74
N CYS A 207 6.23 3.65 -23.25
CA CYS A 207 5.95 4.43 -22.05
C CYS A 207 4.95 5.59 -22.29
N ALA A 208 4.58 5.89 -23.54
CA ALA A 208 3.74 7.06 -23.87
C ALA A 208 2.41 7.07 -23.10
N ASP A 209 1.74 5.93 -23.00
CA ASP A 209 0.45 5.82 -22.32
C ASP A 209 0.55 6.02 -20.80
N TYR A 210 1.74 5.92 -20.21
CA TYR A 210 1.91 6.07 -18.76
C TYR A 210 1.78 7.53 -18.33
N PHE A 211 2.03 8.47 -19.23
CA PHE A 211 1.86 9.90 -18.96
C PHE A 211 0.40 10.31 -18.80
N ALA A 212 -0.56 9.48 -19.24
CA ALA A 212 -1.98 9.67 -18.94
C ALA A 212 -2.27 9.59 -17.42
N ASP A 213 -1.43 8.91 -16.63
CA ASP A 213 -1.50 8.88 -15.17
C ASP A 213 -0.73 10.03 -14.49
N GLY A 214 -0.26 11.00 -15.27
CA GLY A 214 0.40 12.23 -14.84
C GLY A 214 1.93 12.17 -14.86
N CYS A 215 2.55 11.01 -14.61
CA CYS A 215 4.00 10.88 -14.65
C CYS A 215 4.51 9.44 -14.79
N VAL A 216 5.80 9.33 -15.13
CA VAL A 216 6.58 8.09 -15.07
C VAL A 216 7.67 8.24 -14.01
N ILE A 217 7.85 7.21 -13.19
CA ILE A 217 8.86 7.16 -12.13
C ILE A 217 10.00 6.25 -12.57
N ASP A 218 11.21 6.67 -12.25
CA ASP A 218 12.43 5.96 -12.57
C ASP A 218 13.29 5.85 -11.30
N GLN A 219 13.57 4.62 -10.88
CA GLN A 219 14.46 4.32 -9.74
C GLN A 219 15.64 3.43 -10.17
N PRO A 220 16.78 3.46 -9.46
CA PRO A 220 17.83 2.47 -9.69
C PRO A 220 17.32 1.07 -9.33
N PHE A 221 17.69 0.07 -10.14
CA PHE A 221 17.44 -1.33 -9.79
C PHE A 221 18.22 -1.72 -8.54
N GLN A 222 17.57 -2.43 -7.62
CA GLN A 222 18.22 -2.90 -6.39
C GLN A 222 18.81 -4.29 -6.61
N ALA A 223 20.13 -4.39 -6.63
CA ALA A 223 20.84 -5.65 -6.91
C ALA A 223 20.48 -6.79 -5.93
N ARG A 224 20.06 -6.43 -4.71
CA ARG A 224 19.64 -7.36 -3.65
C ARG A 224 18.15 -7.73 -3.70
N LEU A 225 17.44 -7.43 -4.79
CA LEU A 225 16.01 -7.77 -4.93
C LEU A 225 15.74 -9.27 -4.75
N SER A 226 16.67 -10.12 -5.18
CA SER A 226 16.59 -11.59 -5.03
C SER A 226 16.65 -12.06 -3.57
N GLU A 227 17.09 -11.22 -2.63
CA GLU A 227 17.06 -11.51 -1.19
C GLU A 227 15.64 -11.40 -0.62
N GLY A 228 14.81 -10.57 -1.24
CA GLY A 228 13.38 -10.46 -0.97
C GLY A 228 12.90 -9.03 -0.77
N VAL A 229 11.59 -8.93 -0.57
CA VAL A 229 10.87 -7.70 -0.28
C VAL A 229 10.29 -7.79 1.14
N MET A 230 10.58 -6.79 1.95
CA MET A 230 10.02 -6.62 3.29
C MET A 230 8.86 -5.63 3.21
N ARG A 231 7.69 -6.07 3.65
CA ARG A 231 6.51 -5.23 3.83
C ARG A 231 6.37 -4.87 5.29
N CYS A 232 6.30 -3.59 5.61
CA CYS A 232 5.90 -3.12 6.94
C CYS A 232 4.44 -2.68 6.90
N TYR A 233 3.57 -3.37 7.65
CA TYR A 233 2.18 -2.99 7.80
C TYR A 233 2.07 -1.95 8.91
N MET A 234 1.31 -0.89 8.66
CA MET A 234 1.13 0.25 9.55
C MET A 234 -0.35 0.47 9.79
N ALA A 235 -0.76 0.63 11.05
CA ALA A 235 -2.10 1.06 11.43
C ALA A 235 -2.03 2.47 12.03
N GLY A 236 -2.42 3.46 11.23
CA GLY A 236 -2.08 4.85 11.50
C GLY A 236 -0.57 5.03 11.45
N ASP A 237 0.03 5.33 12.60
CA ASP A 237 1.45 5.64 12.78
C ASP A 237 2.25 4.52 13.44
N ARG A 238 1.65 3.33 13.60
CA ARG A 238 2.21 2.25 14.43
C ARG A 238 2.26 0.95 13.66
N CYS A 239 3.32 0.18 13.86
CA CYS A 239 3.51 -1.07 13.16
C CYS A 239 2.46 -2.11 13.57
N ALA A 240 1.83 -2.72 12.58
CA ALA A 240 0.82 -3.77 12.70
C ALA A 240 1.36 -5.17 12.31
N GLY A 241 2.66 -5.27 12.01
CA GLY A 241 3.36 -6.50 11.67
C GLY A 241 4.12 -6.41 10.35
N PHE A 242 4.66 -7.54 9.90
CA PHE A 242 5.53 -7.62 8.74
C PHE A 242 5.09 -8.69 7.75
N GLY A 243 5.53 -8.50 6.51
CA GLY A 243 5.52 -9.53 5.48
C GLY A 243 6.90 -9.65 4.85
N HIS A 244 7.34 -10.86 4.52
CA HIS A 244 8.59 -11.07 3.82
C HIS A 244 8.46 -12.21 2.79
N HIS A 245 9.00 -11.99 1.59
CA HIS A 245 9.10 -13.00 0.54
C HIS A 245 10.17 -12.66 -0.48
N LYS A 246 10.74 -13.71 -1.07
CA LYS A 246 11.48 -13.61 -2.32
C LYS A 246 10.50 -13.50 -3.49
N VAL A 247 10.80 -12.63 -4.44
CA VAL A 247 9.95 -12.32 -5.59
C VAL A 247 10.52 -12.91 -6.88
N LYS A 248 9.65 -13.19 -7.86
CA LYS A 248 10.05 -13.53 -9.23
C LYS A 248 10.18 -12.29 -10.12
N ALA A 249 9.34 -11.29 -9.87
CA ALA A 249 9.28 -10.07 -10.67
C ALA A 249 10.66 -9.39 -10.70
N LEU A 250 11.12 -9.07 -11.92
CA LEU A 250 12.41 -8.43 -12.20
C LEU A 250 13.66 -9.21 -11.75
N VAL A 251 13.53 -10.50 -11.39
CA VAL A 251 14.65 -11.38 -11.06
C VAL A 251 14.89 -12.30 -12.24
N GLU A 252 16.08 -12.24 -12.85
CA GLU A 252 16.41 -13.06 -14.03
C GLU A 252 16.95 -14.44 -13.66
N ASP A 253 17.77 -14.53 -12.60
CA ASP A 253 18.42 -15.78 -12.20
C ASP A 253 17.39 -16.89 -11.89
N PRO A 254 17.36 -17.99 -12.68
CA PRO A 254 16.40 -19.07 -12.48
C PRO A 254 16.50 -19.70 -11.08
N ALA A 255 17.70 -19.79 -10.50
CA ALA A 255 17.90 -20.37 -9.18
C ALA A 255 17.30 -19.49 -8.07
N ALA A 256 17.47 -18.17 -8.13
CA ALA A 256 16.81 -17.23 -7.24
C ALA A 256 15.29 -17.26 -7.40
N ARG A 257 14.77 -17.31 -8.63
CA ARG A 257 13.32 -17.38 -8.91
C ARG A 257 12.69 -18.65 -8.36
N ALA A 258 13.39 -19.77 -8.39
CA ALA A 258 12.92 -21.04 -7.82
C ALA A 258 12.76 -20.96 -6.29
N GLN A 259 13.44 -20.04 -5.62
CA GLN A 259 13.31 -19.79 -4.18
C GLN A 259 12.17 -18.82 -3.85
N ALA A 260 11.55 -18.19 -4.84
CA ALA A 260 10.39 -17.32 -4.63
C ALA A 260 9.21 -18.14 -4.10
N GLY A 261 8.47 -17.56 -3.16
CA GLY A 261 7.38 -18.24 -2.47
C GLY A 261 6.35 -17.25 -1.93
N PRO A 262 5.28 -17.76 -1.30
CA PRO A 262 4.26 -16.90 -0.74
C PRO A 262 4.82 -16.00 0.36
N ARG A 263 4.21 -14.84 0.52
CA ARG A 263 4.50 -13.91 1.62
C ARG A 263 4.30 -14.60 2.96
N ARG A 264 5.36 -14.59 3.78
CA ARG A 264 5.31 -15.02 5.17
C ARG A 264 5.00 -13.80 6.02
N TYR A 265 3.96 -13.90 6.83
CA TYR A 265 3.54 -12.83 7.74
C TYR A 265 4.13 -13.08 9.12
N SER A 266 4.50 -12.02 9.82
CA SER A 266 4.98 -12.12 11.19
C SER A 266 4.53 -10.94 12.06
N SER A 267 4.55 -11.19 13.38
CA SER A 267 4.21 -10.23 14.42
C SER A 267 5.07 -8.95 14.34
N LYS A 268 4.55 -7.83 14.86
CA LYS A 268 5.35 -6.61 15.04
C LYS A 268 6.49 -6.76 16.06
N ALA A 269 6.51 -7.86 16.80
CA ALA A 269 7.58 -8.26 17.72
C ALA A 269 8.67 -9.14 17.07
N ASP A 270 8.58 -9.45 15.77
CA ASP A 270 9.60 -10.26 15.08
C ASP A 270 10.98 -9.61 15.22
N PRO A 271 11.97 -10.28 15.85
CA PRO A 271 13.28 -9.70 16.15
C PRO A 271 14.02 -9.24 14.89
N ARG A 272 13.79 -9.91 13.75
CA ARG A 272 14.46 -9.59 12.47
C ARG A 272 14.11 -8.21 11.94
N PHE A 273 12.91 -7.71 12.25
CA PHE A 273 12.37 -6.47 11.69
C PHE A 273 12.26 -5.33 12.69
N GLN A 274 12.85 -5.46 13.89
CA GLN A 274 12.79 -4.40 14.90
C GLN A 274 13.50 -3.11 14.49
N ARG A 275 14.57 -3.21 13.68
CA ARG A 275 15.21 -2.02 13.12
C ARG A 275 14.28 -1.30 12.13
N LEU A 276 13.69 -2.05 11.20
CA LEU A 276 12.68 -1.53 10.27
C LEU A 276 11.50 -0.88 11.02
N ARG A 277 11.02 -1.51 12.10
CA ARG A 277 9.97 -0.96 12.94
C ARG A 277 10.31 0.41 13.50
N ARG A 278 11.48 0.55 14.12
CA ARG A 278 11.94 1.82 14.71
C ARG A 278 12.09 2.89 13.66
N LEU A 279 12.71 2.57 12.51
CA LEU A 279 12.81 3.49 11.38
C LEU A 279 11.42 3.96 10.91
N MET A 280 10.47 3.03 10.75
CA MET A 280 9.11 3.36 10.35
C MET A 280 8.37 4.23 11.37
N GLU A 281 8.38 3.87 12.66
CA GLU A 281 7.61 4.56 13.70
C GLU A 281 8.23 5.89 14.14
N ASP A 282 9.57 5.93 14.30
CA ASP A 282 10.26 7.02 14.98
C ASP A 282 10.85 8.05 14.00
N GLU A 283 11.16 7.67 12.77
CA GLU A 283 11.81 8.54 11.77
C GLU A 283 10.94 8.76 10.53
N TRP A 284 10.66 7.69 9.78
CA TRP A 284 10.11 7.79 8.45
C TRP A 284 8.64 8.18 8.42
N THR A 285 7.77 7.63 9.28
CA THR A 285 6.37 8.04 9.28
C THR A 285 6.21 9.51 9.70
N PRO A 286 6.85 10.01 10.77
CA PRO A 286 6.84 11.44 11.10
C PRO A 286 7.36 12.34 9.96
N GLN A 287 8.46 11.96 9.31
CA GLN A 287 9.03 12.73 8.20
C GLN A 287 8.12 12.70 6.96
N LEU A 288 7.58 11.52 6.61
CA LEU A 288 6.65 11.33 5.49
C LEU A 288 5.43 12.23 5.62
N ILE A 289 4.77 12.22 6.78
CA ILE A 289 3.55 13.01 6.98
C ILE A 289 3.85 14.52 6.95
N SER A 290 5.01 14.94 7.45
CA SER A 290 5.44 16.34 7.36
C SER A 290 5.70 16.74 5.90
N LEU A 291 6.39 15.90 5.13
CA LEU A 291 6.78 16.18 3.75
C LEU A 291 5.57 16.18 2.79
N LEU A 292 4.59 15.32 3.06
CA LEU A 292 3.39 15.18 2.24
C LEU A 292 2.22 16.06 2.72
N ASP A 293 2.41 16.83 3.79
CA ASP A 293 1.36 17.62 4.44
C ASP A 293 0.14 16.75 4.78
N ILE A 294 0.36 15.67 5.52
CA ILE A 294 -0.68 14.76 5.99
C ILE A 294 -0.82 14.95 7.50
N PRO A 295 -1.97 15.39 8.02
CA PRO A 295 -2.18 15.40 9.46
C PRO A 295 -2.04 13.97 10.02
N ARG A 296 -1.35 13.80 11.15
CA ARG A 296 -1.13 12.47 11.77
C ARG A 296 -2.43 11.68 11.98
N ARG A 297 -3.53 12.38 12.30
CA ARG A 297 -4.86 11.81 12.47
C ARG A 297 -5.51 11.31 11.17
N ASP A 298 -5.01 11.74 10.01
CA ASP A 298 -5.54 11.38 8.70
C ASP A 298 -4.73 10.23 8.07
N LEU A 299 -3.70 9.73 8.76
CA LEU A 299 -3.02 8.50 8.35
C LEU A 299 -4.02 7.34 8.22
N PRO A 300 -3.84 6.48 7.20
CA PRO A 300 -4.76 5.39 6.97
C PRO A 300 -4.82 4.41 8.14
N MET A 301 -6.01 3.86 8.42
CA MET A 301 -6.17 2.89 9.50
C MET A 301 -5.42 1.58 9.25
N ILE A 302 -5.17 1.27 7.98
CA ILE A 302 -4.19 0.26 7.56
C ILE A 302 -3.55 0.73 6.26
N TRP A 303 -2.23 0.66 6.19
CA TRP A 303 -1.43 0.86 4.99
C TRP A 303 -0.16 0.03 5.09
N ASP A 304 0.58 -0.13 3.99
CA ASP A 304 1.86 -0.80 4.01
C ASP A 304 2.91 -0.10 3.15
N ALA A 305 4.17 -0.31 3.50
CA ALA A 305 5.33 0.13 2.73
C ALA A 305 6.21 -1.08 2.40
N ASP A 306 6.54 -1.23 1.12
CA ASP A 306 7.41 -2.30 0.61
C ASP A 306 8.83 -1.79 0.42
N PHE A 307 9.78 -2.56 0.95
CA PHE A 307 11.20 -2.24 0.94
C PHE A 307 12.01 -3.36 0.29
N MET A 308 12.94 -2.97 -0.57
CA MET A 308 14.06 -3.82 -0.95
C MET A 308 15.27 -3.47 -0.10
N LEU A 309 16.22 -4.41 0.02
CA LEU A 309 17.52 -4.10 0.60
C LEU A 309 18.35 -3.29 -0.41
N GLY A 310 18.91 -2.18 0.07
CA GLY A 310 19.93 -1.42 -0.67
C GLY A 310 21.34 -1.95 -0.35
N PRO A 311 22.39 -1.25 -0.86
CA PRO A 311 23.76 -1.53 -0.47
C PRO A 311 23.93 -1.50 1.06
N PRO A 312 24.68 -2.42 1.67
CA PRO A 312 24.97 -2.34 3.09
C PRO A 312 25.58 -0.99 3.48
N GLY A 313 25.22 -0.48 4.65
CA GLY A 313 25.83 0.70 5.25
C GLY A 313 27.31 0.48 5.56
N ALA A 314 28.02 1.57 5.86
CA ALA A 314 29.44 1.51 6.24
C ALA A 314 29.70 0.68 7.51
N ASP A 315 28.70 0.55 8.37
CA ASP A 315 28.69 -0.27 9.59
C ASP A 315 28.26 -1.73 9.33
N GLY A 316 28.01 -2.10 8.07
CA GLY A 316 27.52 -3.42 7.66
C GLY A 316 26.02 -3.62 7.90
N ALA A 317 25.29 -2.61 8.39
CA ALA A 317 23.84 -2.72 8.56
C ALA A 317 23.09 -2.65 7.23
N ASP A 318 21.98 -3.36 7.13
CA ASP A 318 21.10 -3.27 5.96
C ASP A 318 20.55 -1.84 5.78
N SER A 319 20.62 -1.33 4.55
CA SER A 319 19.82 -0.17 4.13
C SER A 319 18.52 -0.65 3.48
N TYR A 320 17.50 0.20 3.53
CA TYR A 320 16.19 -0.08 2.94
C TYR A 320 15.91 0.94 1.85
N VAL A 321 15.38 0.47 0.71
CA VAL A 321 14.94 1.34 -0.39
C VAL A 321 13.45 1.15 -0.58
N LEU A 322 12.69 2.26 -0.51
CA LEU A 322 11.24 2.23 -0.70
C LEU A 322 10.89 1.85 -2.14
N GLY A 323 10.08 0.81 -2.29
CA GLY A 323 9.58 0.31 -3.58
C GLY A 323 8.18 0.79 -3.92
N GLU A 324 7.28 0.81 -2.93
CA GLU A 324 5.92 1.34 -3.02
C GLU A 324 5.26 1.52 -1.64
N ILE A 325 4.15 2.26 -1.63
CA ILE A 325 3.25 2.38 -0.48
C ILE A 325 1.83 2.00 -0.94
N ASN A 326 1.20 1.07 -0.22
CA ASN A 326 -0.18 0.65 -0.48
C ASN A 326 -1.12 1.16 0.61
N VAL A 327 -2.22 1.83 0.21
CA VAL A 327 -3.11 2.51 1.16
C VAL A 327 -4.53 1.98 1.17
N SER A 328 -5.10 1.62 0.02
CA SER A 328 -6.56 1.54 -0.11
C SER A 328 -7.20 0.17 0.08
N SER A 329 -6.42 -0.90 0.02
CA SER A 329 -6.95 -2.27 0.08
C SER A 329 -5.89 -3.25 0.57
N VAL A 330 -5.20 -2.86 1.65
CA VAL A 330 -4.14 -3.68 2.25
C VAL A 330 -4.72 -4.98 2.79
N SER A 331 -4.44 -6.07 2.08
CA SER A 331 -4.86 -7.43 2.37
C SER A 331 -4.07 -8.40 1.48
N PRO A 332 -3.67 -9.60 1.95
CA PRO A 332 -3.79 -10.10 3.33
C PRO A 332 -2.94 -9.27 4.31
N MET A 333 -3.19 -9.41 5.61
CA MET A 333 -2.48 -8.69 6.68
C MET A 333 -2.03 -9.65 7.79
N PRO A 334 -1.01 -9.30 8.59
CA PRO A 334 -0.57 -10.12 9.74
C PRO A 334 -1.69 -10.34 10.77
N ASP A 335 -1.63 -11.45 11.50
CA ASP A 335 -2.68 -11.86 12.46
C ASP A 335 -2.91 -10.84 13.59
N GLU A 336 -1.91 -10.01 13.92
CA GLU A 336 -2.02 -8.95 14.93
C GLU A 336 -2.65 -7.66 14.41
N ALA A 337 -2.72 -7.47 13.09
CA ALA A 337 -3.21 -6.23 12.48
C ALA A 337 -4.67 -5.91 12.86
N PRO A 338 -5.62 -6.88 12.90
CA PRO A 338 -6.99 -6.63 13.37
C PRO A 338 -7.06 -5.98 14.75
N ALA A 339 -6.28 -6.47 15.73
CA ALA A 339 -6.27 -5.92 17.09
C ALA A 339 -5.65 -4.51 17.15
N GLU A 340 -4.61 -4.24 16.34
CA GLU A 340 -4.04 -2.91 16.21
C GLU A 340 -5.03 -1.92 15.58
N ILE A 341 -5.70 -2.31 14.49
CA ILE A 341 -6.76 -1.55 13.83
C ILE A 341 -7.86 -1.19 14.84
N ALA A 342 -8.38 -2.18 15.56
CA ALA A 342 -9.46 -1.97 16.51
C ALA A 342 -9.09 -0.97 17.61
N ARG A 343 -7.89 -1.09 18.19
CA ARG A 343 -7.40 -0.16 19.21
C ARG A 343 -7.30 1.28 18.69
N ARG A 344 -6.80 1.46 17.47
CA ARG A 344 -6.67 2.78 16.83
C ARG A 344 -8.03 3.38 16.49
N VAL A 345 -8.99 2.56 16.06
CA VAL A 345 -10.39 2.98 15.85
C VAL A 345 -11.00 3.45 17.17
N ALA A 346 -10.86 2.67 18.24
CA ALA A 346 -11.35 3.03 19.57
C ALA A 346 -10.72 4.35 20.07
N ASP A 347 -9.40 4.51 19.94
CA ASP A 347 -8.70 5.75 20.32
C ASP A 347 -9.20 6.96 19.53
N ARG A 348 -9.53 6.78 18.25
CA ARG A 348 -10.11 7.84 17.43
C ARG A 348 -11.51 8.22 17.91
N LEU A 349 -12.37 7.24 18.13
CA LEU A 349 -13.76 7.47 18.53
C LEU A 349 -13.85 8.15 19.90
N ARG A 350 -12.97 7.79 20.84
CA ARG A 350 -12.86 8.44 22.17
C ARG A 350 -12.41 9.91 22.10
N LYS A 351 -11.68 10.30 21.05
CA LYS A 351 -11.13 11.65 20.86
C LYS A 351 -12.00 12.51 19.95
N ARG A 352 -13.23 12.09 19.64
CA ARG A 352 -14.17 12.96 18.94
C ARG A 352 -14.46 14.17 19.82
N PRO A 353 -14.38 15.40 19.26
CA PRO A 353 -14.79 16.60 19.99
C PRO A 353 -16.27 16.55 20.36
#